data_AF-H1Y4H3-F1
#
_entry.id   AF-H1Y4H3-F1
#
_cell.length_a   1.000
_cell.length_b   1.000
_cell.length_c   1.000
_cell.angle_alpha   90.00
_cell.angle_beta   90.00
_cell.angle_gamma   90.00
#
_symmetry.space_group_name_H-M   'P 1'
#
loop_
_entity.id
_entity.type
_entity.pdbx_description
1 polymer ?
#
loop_
_entity_poly.entity_id
_entity_poly.type
_entity_poly.pdbx_seq_one_letter_code
_entity_poly.pdbx_strand_id
1 'polypeptide(L)' 'MKSYTHIAKIYGFKCYFNEDNGEVEGTNWLNEKMIELFVWIDLTFSDNEQFKIEIIEKL' A
#
# COMPACT_ATOMS: atom_id res chain seq x y z
N MET A 1 11.20 -9.89 10.92
CA MET A 1 10.10 -10.29 10.01
C MET A 1 9.29 -9.05 9.74
N LYS A 2 9.05 -8.70 8.47
CA LYS A 2 8.10 -7.63 8.16
C LYS A 2 6.71 -8.13 8.55
N SER A 3 6.07 -7.47 9.51
CA SER A 3 4.72 -7.80 9.94
C SER A 3 3.74 -7.06 9.03
N TYR A 4 3.38 -7.67 7.91
CA TYR A 4 2.31 -7.14 7.07
C TYR A 4 0.97 -7.29 7.79
N THR A 5 0.16 -6.25 7.76
CA THR A 5 -1.10 -6.16 8.49
C THR A 5 -2.30 -6.54 7.62
N HIS A 6 -2.17 -6.35 6.31
CA HIS A 6 -3.28 -6.46 5.36
C HIS A 6 -2.81 -7.08 4.03
N ILE A 7 -3.73 -7.72 3.35
CA ILE A 7 -3.68 -7.91 1.90
C ILE A 7 -4.55 -6.81 1.31
N ALA A 8 -3.97 -5.97 0.46
CA ALA A 8 -4.66 -4.85 -0.16
C ALA A 8 -4.53 -4.91 -1.69
N LYS A 9 -5.43 -4.21 -2.37
CA LYS A 9 -5.32 -3.90 -3.78
C LYS A 9 -5.09 -2.41 -3.92
N ILE A 10 -3.87 -2.04 -4.33
CA ILE A 10 -3.45 -0.65 -4.44
C ILE A 10 -3.19 -0.37 -5.92
N TYR A 11 -3.90 0.61 -6.49
CA TYR A 11 -3.87 0.91 -7.94
C TYR A 11 -4.15 -0.31 -8.84
N GLY A 12 -4.97 -1.25 -8.38
CA GLY A 12 -5.28 -2.46 -9.13
C GLY A 12 -4.37 -3.66 -8.85
N PHE A 13 -3.26 -3.47 -8.13
CA PHE A 13 -2.31 -4.53 -7.80
C PHE A 13 -2.58 -5.12 -6.43
N LYS A 14 -2.79 -6.44 -6.37
CA LYS A 14 -2.89 -7.17 -5.11
C LYS A 14 -1.49 -7.31 -4.49
N CYS A 15 -1.34 -6.86 -3.25
CA CYS A 15 -0.08 -6.83 -2.53
C CYS A 15 -0.30 -6.99 -1.03
N TYR A 16 0.77 -7.33 -0.31
CA TYR A 16 0.82 -7.24 1.14
C TYR A 16 1.09 -5.78 1.51
N PHE A 17 0.31 -5.25 2.44
CA PHE A 17 0.36 -3.88 2.89
C PHE A 17 0.52 -3.83 4.40
N ASN A 18 1.44 -3.00 4.87
CA ASN A 18 1.57 -2.64 6.27
C ASN A 18 1.01 -1.23 6.47
N GLU A 19 -0.12 -1.13 7.18
CA GLU A 19 -0.80 0.14 7.42
C GLU A 19 -0.04 1.04 8.39
N ASP A 20 0.73 0.46 9.30
CA ASP A 20 1.48 1.20 10.33
C ASP A 20 2.67 1.98 9.73
N ASN A 21 3.31 1.44 8.69
CA ASN A 21 4.52 2.02 8.11
C ASN A 21 4.45 2.29 6.59
N GLY A 22 3.34 1.93 5.93
CA GLY A 22 3.12 2.12 4.50
C GLY A 22 3.88 1.17 3.57
N GLU A 23 4.57 0.14 4.11
CA GLU A 23 5.35 -0.80 3.29
C GLU A 23 4.46 -1.71 2.45
N VAL A 24 4.94 -2.02 1.23
CA VAL A 24 4.24 -2.88 0.27
C VAL A 24 5.18 -3.96 -0.25
N GLU A 25 4.68 -5.19 -0.37
CA GLU A 25 5.41 -6.32 -0.95
C GLU A 25 4.49 -7.28 -1.72
N GLY A 26 5.06 -8.11 -2.58
CA GLY A 26 4.33 -9.17 -3.29
C GLY A 26 3.93 -8.79 -4.70
N THR A 27 4.57 -7.76 -5.27
CA THR A 27 4.45 -7.44 -6.70
C THR A 27 5.83 -7.55 -7.37
N ASN A 28 6.40 -6.44 -7.82
CA ASN A 28 7.79 -6.35 -8.26
C ASN A 28 8.41 -5.08 -7.67
N TRP A 29 9.75 -5.02 -7.61
CA TRP A 29 10.46 -3.93 -6.95
C TRP A 29 10.06 -2.53 -7.45
N LEU A 30 9.82 -2.36 -8.75
CA LEU A 30 9.44 -1.08 -9.32
C LEU A 30 8.03 -0.66 -8.88
N ASN A 31 7.08 -1.60 -8.91
CA ASN A 31 5.71 -1.38 -8.47
C ASN A 31 5.65 -1.13 -6.97
N GLU A 32 6.42 -1.87 -6.17
CA GLU A 32 6.52 -1.67 -4.73
C GLU A 32 7.01 -0.25 -4.42
N LYS A 33 8.07 0.22 -5.08
CA LYS A 33 8.58 1.59 -4.89
C LYS A 33 7.59 2.66 -5.32
N MET A 34 6.89 2.45 -6.42
CA MET A 34 5.84 3.37 -6.90
C MET A 34 4.68 3.44 -5.89
N ILE A 35 4.19 2.29 -5.44
CA ILE A 35 3.07 2.22 -4.50
C ILE A 35 3.47 2.82 -3.14
N GLU A 36 4.66 2.50 -2.62
CA GLU A 36 5.19 3.11 -1.38
C GLU A 36 5.24 4.64 -1.49
N LEU A 37 5.73 5.19 -2.60
CA LEU A 37 5.78 6.63 -2.82
C LEU A 37 4.37 7.24 -2.84
N PHE A 38 3.44 6.60 -3.52
CA PHE A 38 2.05 7.04 -3.58
C PHE A 38 1.40 7.02 -2.20
N VAL A 39 1.56 5.93 -1.43
CA VAL A 39 1.06 5.81 -0.05
C VAL A 39 1.65 6.91 0.82
N TRP A 40 2.95 7.17 0.68
CA TRP A 40 3.62 8.22 1.44
C TRP A 40 3.13 9.63 1.10
N ILE A 41 2.94 9.93 -0.19
CA ILE A 41 2.34 11.20 -0.64
C ILE A 41 0.96 11.36 0.00
N ASP A 42 0.15 10.31 -0.03
CA ASP A 42 -1.21 10.38 0.51
C ASP A 42 -1.27 10.56 2.02
N LEU A 43 -0.44 9.83 2.76
CA LEU A 43 -0.27 10.03 4.20
C LEU A 43 0.20 11.45 4.53
N THR A 44 1.06 12.03 3.69
CA THR A 44 1.63 13.38 3.91
C THR A 44 0.65 14.49 3.55
N PHE A 45 -0.11 14.33 2.47
CA PHE A 45 -0.93 15.38 1.91
C PHE A 45 -2.42 15.28 2.28
N SER A 46 -2.89 14.16 2.87
CA SER A 46 -4.21 13.94 3.51
C SER A 46 -5.49 14.35 2.72
N ASP A 47 -5.36 14.87 1.49
CA ASP A 47 -6.45 15.53 0.73
C ASP A 47 -6.79 14.80 -0.58
N ASN A 48 -6.19 13.63 -0.85
CA ASN A 48 -6.45 12.90 -2.08
C ASN A 48 -7.58 11.88 -1.90
N GLU A 49 -8.82 12.30 -2.18
CA GLU A 49 -9.99 11.41 -2.31
C GLU A 49 -9.84 10.32 -3.41
N GLN A 50 -8.71 10.26 -4.13
CA GLN A 50 -8.48 9.35 -5.26
C GLN A 50 -7.64 8.11 -4.94
N PHE A 51 -7.17 7.96 -3.71
CA PHE A 51 -6.33 6.82 -3.35
C PHE A 51 -7.14 5.55 -3.17
N LYS A 52 -7.02 4.64 -4.14
CA LYS A 52 -7.71 3.35 -4.12
C LYS A 52 -6.83 2.31 -3.42
N ILE A 53 -6.70 2.41 -2.10
CA ILE A 53 -6.37 1.23 -1.27
C ILE A 53 -7.68 0.50 -1.01
N GLU A 54 -7.84 -0.65 -1.63
CA GLU A 54 -8.93 -1.57 -1.33
C GLU A 54 -8.38 -2.67 -0.41
N ILE A 55 -8.68 -2.62 0.89
CA ILE A 55 -8.30 -3.70 1.81
C ILE A 55 -9.13 -4.95 1.44
N ILE A 56 -8.44 -6.03 1.10
CA ILE A 56 -9.06 -7.32 0.75
C ILE A 56 -9.23 -8.15 2.02
N GLU A 57 -8.18 -8.22 2.84
CA GLU A 57 -8.13 -9.08 4.02
C GLU A 57 -7.17 -8.49 5.07
N LYS A 58 -7.50 -8.68 6.35
CA LYS A 58 -6.63 -8.35 7.48
C LYS A 58 -5.94 -9.63 7.97
N LEU A 59 -4.64 -9.56 8.19
CA LEU A 59 -3.79 -10.69 8.60
C LEU A 59 -3.66 -10.81 10.12
#